data_AF-W0HDE4-F1
#
_entry.id   AF-W0HDE4-F1
#
_cell.length_a   1.000
_cell.length_b   1.000
_cell.length_c   1.000
_cell.angle_alpha   90.00
_cell.angle_beta   90.00
_cell.angle_gamma   90.00
#
_symmetry.space_group_name_H-M   'P 1'
#
loop_
_entity.id
_entity.type
_entity.pdbx_description
1 polymer ?
#
loop_
_entity_poly.entity_id
_entity_poly.type
_entity_poly.pdbx_seq_one_letter_code
_entity_poly.pdbx_strand_id
1 'polypeptide(L)'
;MKLVKDDKARPPKPEGYECIDDCIMAKNGFLGTDKKIDAAKVNAAAKTSYTGEWAEPGAKMVEKCLAQVSANKEKGECTSGADIFSICMFRESFINCPEKSWTSSETCKANKERLIKCPKSIPFLNKSAK
;
A
#
# COMPACT_ATOMS: atom_id res chain seq x y z
N MET A 1 24.60 -5.64 2.86
CA MET A 1 23.96 -4.42 3.41
C MET A 1 23.88 -4.55 4.92
N LYS A 2 24.56 -3.67 5.67
CA LYS A 2 24.41 -3.59 7.14
C LYS A 2 23.24 -2.67 7.43
N LEU A 3 22.24 -3.15 8.18
CA LEU A 3 21.17 -2.32 8.73
C LEU A 3 21.81 -1.39 9.78
N VAL A 4 21.93 -0.11 9.46
CA VAL A 4 22.35 0.89 10.44
C VAL A 4 21.18 1.07 11.42
N LYS A 5 21.39 0.65 12.67
CA LYS A 5 20.46 0.95 13.76
C LYS A 5 20.53 2.44 14.01
N ASP A 6 19.40 3.11 13.80
CA ASP A 6 19.24 4.52 14.12
C ASP A 6 18.94 4.59 15.63
N ASP A 7 19.95 4.95 16.42
CA ASP A 7 19.92 4.90 17.90
C ASP A 7 19.07 6.02 18.55
N LYS A 8 18.29 6.78 17.77
CA LYS A 8 17.33 7.72 18.32
C LYS A 8 16.05 6.96 18.70
N ALA A 9 15.78 6.89 20.01
CA ALA A 9 14.54 6.34 20.54
C ALA A 9 13.35 7.04 19.85
N ARG A 10 12.63 6.30 19.01
CA ARG A 10 11.38 6.81 18.42
C ARG A 10 10.38 7.04 19.55
N PRO A 11 9.57 8.10 19.50
CA PRO A 11 8.50 8.28 20.47
C PRO A 11 7.60 7.02 20.49
N PRO A 12 7.04 6.67 21.67
CA PRO A 12 6.16 5.52 21.78
C PRO A 12 4.98 5.68 20.82
N LYS A 13 4.59 4.58 20.17
CA LYS A 13 3.39 4.55 19.33
C LYS A 13 2.16 4.77 20.23
N PRO A 14 1.25 5.68 19.87
CA PRO A 14 -0.01 5.83 20.62
C PRO A 14 -0.85 4.55 20.49
N GLU A 15 -1.77 4.35 21.44
CA GLU A 15 -2.78 3.29 21.36
C GLU A 15 -3.60 3.42 20.07
N GLY A 16 -3.88 2.31 19.39
CA GLY A 16 -4.63 2.30 18.13
C GLY A 16 -3.78 2.63 16.89
N TYR A 17 -2.47 2.86 17.03
CA TYR A 17 -1.59 3.19 15.90
C TYR A 17 -1.55 2.07 14.84
N GLU A 18 -1.66 0.82 15.27
CA GLU A 18 -1.81 -0.35 14.39
C GLU A 18 -3.02 -0.27 13.45
N CYS A 19 -4.07 0.49 13.81
CA CYS A 19 -5.30 0.65 13.02
C CYS A 19 -5.37 1.96 12.25
N ILE A 20 -4.23 2.59 11.96
CA ILE A 20 -4.19 3.85 11.20
C ILE A 20 -4.85 3.71 9.81
N ASP A 21 -4.66 2.57 9.14
CA ASP A 21 -5.27 2.31 7.84
C ASP A 21 -6.80 2.18 7.93
N ASP A 22 -7.33 1.52 8.97
CA ASP A 22 -8.77 1.47 9.25
C ASP A 22 -9.34 2.88 9.44
N CYS A 23 -8.64 3.72 10.21
CA CYS A 23 -9.03 5.11 10.44
C CYS A 23 -9.08 5.92 9.13
N ILE A 24 -8.07 5.78 8.28
CA ILE A 24 -8.02 6.45 6.97
C ILE A 24 -9.18 5.96 6.08
N MET A 25 -9.40 4.65 5.98
CA MET A 25 -10.48 4.09 5.17
C MET A 25 -11.87 4.52 5.66
N ALA A 26 -12.08 4.52 6.98
CA ALA A 26 -13.33 4.97 7.60
C ALA A 26 -13.61 6.44 7.29
N LYS A 27 -12.61 7.30 7.46
CA LYS A 27 -12.73 8.76 7.20
C LYS A 27 -13.05 9.07 5.74
N ASN A 28 -12.58 8.25 4.81
CA ASN A 28 -12.88 8.38 3.38
C ASN A 28 -14.20 7.68 2.98
N GLY A 29 -14.94 7.09 3.92
CA GLY A 29 -16.22 6.42 3.66
C GLY A 29 -16.08 5.06 2.95
N PHE A 30 -14.87 4.49 2.94
CA PHE A 30 -14.55 3.22 2.30
C PHE A 30 -14.77 2.00 3.18
N LEU A 31 -15.16 2.19 4.44
CA LEU A 31 -15.63 1.08 5.27
C LEU A 31 -17.17 1.02 5.26
N GLY A 32 -17.70 -0.20 5.16
CA GLY A 32 -19.10 -0.51 5.37
C GLY A 32 -19.49 -0.43 6.85
N THR A 33 -20.77 -0.60 7.13
CA THR A 33 -21.30 -0.65 8.51
C THR A 33 -20.77 -1.85 9.29
N ASP A 34 -20.34 -2.90 8.60
CA ASP A 34 -19.68 -4.09 9.15
C ASP A 34 -18.17 -3.88 9.41
N LYS A 35 -17.68 -2.64 9.25
CA LYS A 35 -16.26 -2.25 9.37
C LYS A 35 -15.32 -2.97 8.41
N LYS A 36 -15.84 -3.52 7.30
CA LYS A 36 -15.01 -4.07 6.21
C LYS A 36 -14.91 -3.07 5.07
N ILE A 37 -13.90 -3.26 4.22
CA ILE A 37 -13.74 -2.44 3.01
C ILE A 37 -14.95 -2.63 2.08
N ASP A 38 -15.58 -1.52 1.72
CA ASP A 38 -16.62 -1.43 0.70
C ASP A 38 -15.95 -1.39 -0.69
N ALA A 39 -15.76 -2.59 -1.27
CA ALA A 39 -15.11 -2.76 -2.57
C ALA A 39 -15.79 -1.96 -3.68
N ALA A 40 -17.11 -1.76 -3.63
CA ALA A 40 -17.83 -1.00 -4.66
C ALA A 40 -17.46 0.49 -4.60
N LYS A 41 -17.42 1.07 -3.40
CA LYS A 41 -16.98 2.47 -3.21
C LYS A 41 -15.52 2.68 -3.56
N VAL A 42 -14.64 1.76 -3.15
CA VAL A 42 -13.21 1.86 -3.47
C VAL A 42 -12.98 1.77 -4.98
N ASN A 43 -13.63 0.84 -5.68
CA ASN A 43 -13.56 0.75 -7.14
C ASN A 43 -14.13 2.00 -7.83
N ALA A 44 -15.24 2.55 -7.32
CA ALA A 44 -15.81 3.79 -7.86
C ALA A 44 -14.83 4.96 -7.69
N ALA A 45 -14.19 5.09 -6.53
CA ALA A 45 -13.18 6.11 -6.28
C ALA A 45 -11.93 5.93 -7.15
N ALA A 46 -11.51 4.69 -7.41
CA ALA A 46 -10.35 4.40 -8.26
C ALA A 46 -10.54 4.96 -9.69
N LYS A 47 -11.76 4.87 -10.24
CA LYS A 47 -12.10 5.37 -11.59
C LYS A 47 -11.96 6.89 -11.74
N THR A 48 -12.06 7.63 -10.66
CA THR A 48 -11.95 9.10 -10.67
C THR A 48 -10.62 9.60 -10.13
N SER A 49 -9.96 8.83 -9.26
CA SER A 49 -8.70 9.20 -8.61
C SER A 49 -7.48 8.97 -9.49
N TYR A 50 -7.52 7.94 -10.34
CA TYR A 50 -6.43 7.65 -11.27
C TYR A 50 -6.74 8.19 -12.66
N THR A 51 -5.85 9.04 -13.17
CA THR A 51 -5.98 9.69 -14.49
C THR A 51 -4.68 9.57 -15.28
N GLY A 52 -4.72 9.91 -16.56
CA GLY A 52 -3.55 9.83 -17.44
C GLY A 52 -2.98 8.41 -17.52
N GLU A 53 -1.65 8.29 -17.43
CA GLU A 53 -0.95 6.99 -17.49
C GLU A 53 -1.25 6.07 -16.30
N TRP A 54 -1.85 6.61 -15.24
CA TRP A 54 -2.28 5.82 -14.09
C TRP A 54 -3.70 5.28 -14.21
N ALA A 55 -4.51 5.72 -15.18
CA ALA A 55 -5.93 5.33 -15.25
C ALA A 55 -6.12 3.81 -15.29
N GLU A 56 -5.42 3.12 -16.19
CA GLU A 56 -5.50 1.66 -16.31
C GLU A 56 -4.70 0.91 -15.21
N PRO A 57 -3.42 1.23 -14.94
CA PRO A 57 -2.70 0.57 -13.84
C PRO A 57 -3.39 0.76 -12.50
N GLY A 58 -3.88 1.97 -12.21
CA GLY A 58 -4.61 2.33 -10.99
C GLY A 58 -5.77 1.39 -10.68
N ALA A 59 -6.67 1.21 -11.66
CA ALA A 59 -7.81 0.31 -11.52
C ALA A 59 -7.37 -1.14 -11.27
N LYS A 60 -6.41 -1.65 -12.04
CA LYS A 60 -5.88 -3.02 -11.89
C LYS A 60 -5.24 -3.26 -10.52
N MET A 61 -4.52 -2.26 -9.99
CA MET A 61 -3.93 -2.35 -8.66
C MET A 61 -5.01 -2.45 -7.58
N VAL A 62 -6.03 -1.59 -7.65
CA VAL A 62 -7.14 -1.61 -6.69
C VAL A 62 -7.87 -2.95 -6.72
N GLU A 63 -8.22 -3.46 -7.90
CA GLU A 63 -8.88 -4.77 -8.04
C GLU A 63 -8.04 -5.89 -7.42
N LYS A 64 -6.74 -5.92 -7.74
CA LYS A 64 -5.81 -6.91 -7.20
C LYS A 64 -5.69 -6.82 -5.68
N CYS A 65 -5.63 -5.62 -5.12
CA CYS A 65 -5.50 -5.43 -3.68
C CYS A 65 -6.77 -5.76 -2.91
N LEU A 66 -7.96 -5.47 -3.47
CA LEU A 66 -9.23 -5.95 -2.90
C LEU A 66 -9.34 -7.48 -2.91
N ALA A 67 -8.87 -8.12 -3.98
CA ALA A 67 -8.81 -9.58 -4.06
C ALA A 67 -7.87 -10.16 -2.98
N GLN A 68 -6.73 -9.50 -2.72
CA GLN A 68 -5.81 -9.92 -1.65
C GLN A 68 -6.44 -9.81 -0.25
N VAL A 69 -7.19 -8.73 0.03
CA VAL A 69 -7.95 -8.60 1.29
C VAL A 69 -8.95 -9.74 1.44
N SER A 70 -9.71 -10.04 0.38
CA SER A 70 -10.72 -11.10 0.38
C SER A 70 -10.12 -12.50 0.57
N ALA A 71 -8.91 -12.72 0.04
CA ALA A 71 -8.20 -13.98 0.17
C ALA A 71 -7.51 -14.14 1.54
N ASN A 72 -7.30 -13.05 2.28
CA ASN A 72 -6.66 -13.13 3.58
C ASN A 72 -7.61 -13.70 4.63
N LYS A 73 -7.14 -14.71 5.36
CA LYS A 73 -7.87 -15.37 6.44
C LYS A 73 -7.33 -15.05 7.83
N GLU A 74 -6.21 -14.33 7.89
CA GLU A 74 -5.58 -13.95 9.14
C GLU A 74 -6.39 -12.84 9.82
N LYS A 75 -6.64 -13.00 11.11
CA LYS A 75 -7.32 -11.99 11.94
C LYS A 75 -6.24 -11.15 12.62
N GLY A 76 -6.16 -9.89 12.23
CA GLY A 76 -5.37 -8.88 12.94
C GLY A 76 -6.17 -8.22 14.07
N GLU A 77 -5.50 -7.33 14.80
CA GLU A 77 -6.10 -6.44 15.80
C GLU A 77 -7.13 -5.49 15.14
N CYS A 78 -6.82 -5.04 13.92
CA CYS A 78 -7.71 -4.26 13.07
C CYS A 78 -8.36 -5.20 12.05
N THR A 79 -9.69 -5.29 12.06
CA THR A 79 -10.41 -6.36 11.34
C THR A 79 -10.86 -5.97 9.93
N SER A 80 -10.65 -4.72 9.50
CA SER A 80 -11.16 -4.27 8.20
C SER A 80 -10.38 -4.83 7.01
N GLY A 81 -9.11 -5.19 7.22
CA GLY A 81 -8.15 -5.54 6.18
C GLY A 81 -7.55 -4.33 5.43
N ALA A 82 -7.75 -3.12 5.94
CA ALA A 82 -7.21 -1.89 5.35
C ALA A 82 -5.68 -1.87 5.30
N ASP A 83 -5.00 -2.43 6.31
CA ASP A 83 -3.55 -2.60 6.34
C ASP A 83 -3.05 -3.45 5.15
N ILE A 84 -3.71 -4.57 4.89
CA ILE A 84 -3.40 -5.47 3.76
C ILE A 84 -3.61 -4.74 2.44
N PHE A 85 -4.72 -4.01 2.32
CA PHE A 85 -5.00 -3.20 1.14
C PHE A 85 -3.94 -2.13 0.93
N SER A 86 -3.61 -1.34 1.95
CA SER A 86 -2.61 -0.26 1.92
C SER A 86 -1.22 -0.78 1.54
N ILE A 87 -0.78 -1.88 2.16
CA ILE A 87 0.52 -2.51 1.84
C ILE A 87 0.54 -3.01 0.39
N CYS A 88 -0.55 -3.62 -0.07
CA CYS A 88 -0.67 -4.06 -1.46
C CYS A 88 -0.61 -2.86 -2.42
N MET A 89 -1.38 -1.80 -2.16
CA MET A 89 -1.39 -0.59 -2.99
C MET A 89 -0.01 0.06 -3.06
N PHE A 90 0.71 0.14 -1.95
CA PHE A 90 2.08 0.65 -1.93
C PHE A 90 3.04 -0.21 -2.76
N ARG A 91 2.93 -1.53 -2.67
CA ARG A 91 3.76 -2.45 -3.45
C ARG A 91 3.44 -2.38 -4.95
N GLU A 92 2.16 -2.44 -5.31
CA GLU A 92 1.73 -2.47 -6.69
C GLU A 92 1.97 -1.13 -7.39
N SER A 93 1.81 -0.01 -6.70
CA SER A 93 2.14 1.31 -7.26
C SER A 93 3.62 1.42 -7.61
N PHE A 94 4.51 0.87 -6.79
CA PHE A 94 5.94 0.84 -7.13
C PHE A 94 6.23 -0.05 -8.34
N ILE A 95 5.64 -1.24 -8.41
CA ILE A 95 5.85 -2.18 -9.52
C ILE A 95 5.28 -1.63 -10.83
N ASN A 96 4.10 -1.02 -10.78
CA ASN A 96 3.38 -0.55 -11.96
C ASN A 96 3.59 0.94 -12.24
N CYS A 97 4.59 1.57 -11.60
CA CYS A 97 4.91 2.98 -11.81
C CYS A 97 5.15 3.25 -13.32
N PRO A 98 4.36 4.14 -13.95
CA PRO A 98 4.51 4.51 -15.36
C PRO A 98 5.87 5.13 -15.64
N GLU A 99 6.35 4.97 -16.87
CA GLU A 99 7.67 5.44 -17.27
C GLU A 99 7.89 6.93 -17.03
N LYS A 100 6.87 7.78 -17.24
CA LYS A 100 6.98 9.23 -16.99
C LYS A 100 7.16 9.59 -15.52
N SER A 101 6.68 8.74 -14.60
CA SER A 101 6.83 8.92 -13.16
C SER A 101 8.00 8.10 -12.59
N TRP A 102 8.63 7.27 -13.41
CA TRP A 102 9.68 6.36 -12.97
C TRP A 102 11.03 7.08 -12.88
N THR A 103 11.69 6.96 -11.72
CA THR A 103 13.08 7.39 -11.58
C THR A 103 14.00 6.31 -12.13
N SER A 104 14.64 6.59 -13.27
CA SER A 104 15.63 5.70 -13.87
C SER A 104 16.93 5.68 -13.05
N SER A 105 17.07 4.69 -12.17
CA SER A 105 18.29 4.42 -11.41
C SER A 105 18.48 2.92 -11.19
N GLU A 106 19.72 2.48 -11.00
CA GLU A 106 20.04 1.09 -10.67
C GLU A 106 19.35 0.64 -9.39
N THR A 107 19.29 1.53 -8.38
CA THR A 107 18.61 1.29 -7.11
C THR A 107 17.11 1.03 -7.30
N CYS A 108 16.42 1.86 -8.10
CA CYS A 108 14.99 1.67 -8.35
C CYS A 108 14.73 0.38 -9.15
N LYS A 109 15.57 0.10 -10.16
CA LYS A 109 15.49 -1.14 -10.95
C LYS A 109 15.68 -2.39 -10.07
N ALA A 110 16.73 -2.42 -9.26
CA ALA A 110 17.00 -3.52 -8.33
C ALA A 110 15.88 -3.71 -7.29
N ASN A 111 15.27 -2.61 -6.80
CA ASN A 111 14.12 -2.69 -5.91
C ASN A 111 12.94 -3.37 -6.60
N LYS A 112 12.57 -2.92 -7.81
CA LYS A 112 11.46 -3.48 -8.59
C LYS A 112 11.67 -4.97 -8.87
N GLU A 113 12.88 -5.35 -9.31
CA GLU A 113 13.24 -6.76 -9.54
C GLU A 113 13.14 -7.61 -8.27
N ARG A 114 13.61 -7.09 -7.13
CA ARG A 114 13.48 -7.77 -5.83
C ARG A 114 12.02 -7.94 -5.43
N LEU A 115 11.17 -6.94 -5.63
CA LEU A 115 9.75 -7.04 -5.30
C LEU A 115 9.04 -8.09 -6.13
N ILE A 116 9.39 -8.22 -7.41
CA ILE A 116 8.86 -9.28 -8.29
C ILE A 116 9.28 -10.65 -7.76
N LYS A 117 10.55 -10.82 -7.36
CA LYS A 117 11.08 -12.09 -6.82
C LYS A 117 10.59 -12.41 -5.41
N CYS A 118 10.21 -11.40 -4.63
CA CYS A 118 9.83 -11.54 -3.21
C CYS A 118 8.41 -10.97 -2.97
N PRO A 119 7.34 -11.77 -3.17
CA PRO A 119 5.95 -11.28 -3.14
C PRO A 119 5.51 -10.63 -1.82
N LYS A 120 6.10 -11.03 -0.69
CA LYS A 120 5.81 -10.48 0.65
C LYS A 120 6.67 -9.28 1.06
N SER A 121 7.56 -8.83 0.18
CA SER A 121 8.41 -7.67 0.44
C SER A 121 7.73 -6.35 0.06
N ILE A 122 8.03 -5.30 0.82
CA ILE A 122 7.64 -3.91 0.50
C ILE A 122 8.78 -3.16 -0.18
N PRO A 123 8.49 -2.15 -1.02
CA PRO A 123 9.51 -1.26 -1.58
C PRO A 123 10.34 -0.64 -0.44
N PHE A 124 11.66 -0.69 -0.55
CA PHE A 124 12.47 0.11 0.36
C PHE A 124 12.37 1.59 -0.01
N LEU A 125 12.14 2.44 0.99
CA LEU A 125 12.26 3.89 0.87
C LEU A 125 13.69 4.25 1.19
N ASN A 126 14.42 4.84 0.24
CA ASN A 126 15.76 5.35 0.53
C ASN A 126 15.61 6.47 1.57
N LYS A 127 16.28 6.34 2.72
CA LYS A 127 16.25 7.34 3.80
C LYS A 127 17.05 8.61 3.48
N SER A 128 17.59 8.73 2.26
CA SER A 128 18.51 9.80 1.88
C SER A 128 18.07 10.48 0.60
N ALA A 129 17.06 11.35 0.73
CA ALA A 129 16.97 12.59 -0.04
C ALA A 129 16.88 13.71 1.01
N LYS A 130 18.05 14.11 1.51
CA LYS A 130 18.22 15.46 2.07
C LYS A 130 18.66 16.34 0.92
#